data_AF-A0A519JZ89-F1
#
_entry.id   AF-A0A519JZ89-F1
#
_cell.length_a   1.000
_cell.length_b   1.000
_cell.length_c   1.000
_cell.angle_alpha   90.00
_cell.angle_beta   90.00
_cell.angle_gamma   90.00
#
_symmetry.space_group_name_H-M   'P 1'
#
loop_
_entity.id
_entity.type
_entity.pdbx_description
1 polymer ?
#
loop_
_entity_poly.entity_id
_entity_poly.type
_entity_poly.pdbx_seq_one_letter_code
_entity_poly.pdbx_strand_id
1 'polypeptide(L)' 'MSQKKEMLYEGKAKQVFATDKPDEVVVRYKDDATAFNAQKRGQFDRKGELNNAISTLIFGYLAEKGIPTH' A
#
# COMPACT_ATOMS: atom_id res chain seq x y z
N MET A 1 7.25 15.44 -7.04
CA MET A 1 6.81 14.27 -6.24
C MET A 1 6.36 14.82 -4.90
N SER A 2 5.20 14.39 -4.42
CA SER A 2 4.63 14.84 -3.15
C SER A 2 5.53 14.37 -2.00
N GLN A 3 5.81 15.26 -1.04
CA GLN A 3 6.67 14.95 0.10
C GLN A 3 5.89 14.18 1.16
N LYS A 4 6.38 12.99 1.50
CA LYS A 4 5.83 12.17 2.58
C LYS A 4 5.96 12.90 3.92
N LYS A 5 4.87 12.98 4.67
CA LYS A 5 4.82 13.56 6.01
C LYS A 5 4.47 12.51 7.08
N GLU A 6 3.70 12.89 8.09
CA GLU A 6 3.32 12.06 9.22
C GLU A 6 2.51 10.82 8.80
N MET A 7 2.60 9.77 9.60
CA MET A 7 1.77 8.58 9.43
C MET A 7 0.35 8.89 9.92
N LEU A 8 -0.64 8.67 9.06
CA LEU A 8 -2.05 8.85 9.38
C LEU A 8 -2.65 7.58 9.99
N TYR A 9 -2.25 6.42 9.46
CA TYR A 9 -2.84 5.14 9.83
C TYR A 9 -1.89 3.98 9.56
N GLU A 10 -1.92 2.98 10.45
CA GLU A 10 -1.26 1.69 10.24
C GLU A 10 -2.27 0.54 10.33
N GLY A 11 -2.37 -0.23 9.25
CA GLY A 11 -3.14 -1.46 9.20
C GLY A 11 -2.26 -2.71 9.28
N LYS A 12 -2.89 -3.88 9.10
CA LYS A 12 -2.20 -5.18 9.16
C LYS A 12 -1.07 -5.32 8.13
N ALA A 13 -1.25 -4.79 6.92
CA ALA A 13 -0.33 -4.99 5.80
C ALA A 13 0.16 -3.68 5.14
N LYS A 14 -0.38 -2.53 5.51
CA LYS A 14 -0.07 -1.22 4.89
C LYS A 14 0.01 -0.11 5.93
N GLN A 15 0.86 0.87 5.67
CA GLN A 15 0.91 2.14 6.38
C GLN A 15 0.51 3.26 5.41
N VAL A 16 -0.24 4.24 5.89
CA VAL A 16 -0.71 5.39 5.13
C VAL A 16 -0.10 6.65 5.74
N PHE A 17 0.51 7.48 4.90
CA PHE A 17 1.17 8.72 5.31
C PHE A 17 0.56 9.90 4.57
N ALA A 18 0.45 11.02 5.27
CA ALA A 18 0.06 12.30 4.69
C ALA A 18 1.13 12.78 3.69
N THR A 19 0.74 13.73 2.85
CA THR A 19 1.67 14.44 1.97
C THR A 19 1.56 15.96 2.13
N ASP A 20 2.37 16.70 1.40
CA ASP A 20 2.21 18.15 1.22
C ASP A 20 0.96 18.55 0.44
N LYS A 21 0.31 17.61 -0.26
CA LYS A 21 -0.97 17.82 -0.92
C LYS A 21 -2.11 17.20 -0.10
N PRO A 22 -3.15 17.97 0.26
CA PRO A 22 -4.22 17.50 1.16
C PRO A 22 -5.04 16.31 0.64
N ASP A 23 -5.08 16.13 -0.68
CA ASP A 23 -5.85 15.12 -1.41
C ASP A 23 -5.03 13.89 -1.83
N GLU A 24 -3.73 13.85 -1.50
CA GLU A 24 -2.85 12.72 -1.81
C GLU A 24 -2.27 12.07 -0.54
N VAL A 25 -2.10 10.75 -0.60
CA VAL A 25 -1.46 9.95 0.45
C VAL A 25 -0.35 9.07 -0.11
N VAL A 26 0.66 8.78 0.71
CA VAL A 26 1.66 7.76 0.41
C VAL A 26 1.28 6.45 1.12
N VAL A 27 1.14 5.38 0.34
CA VAL A 27 0.87 4.03 0.85
C VAL A 27 2.16 3.21 0.84
N ARG A 28 2.56 2.68 2.00
CA ARG A 28 3.68 1.74 2.15
C ARG A 28 3.15 0.35 2.44
N TYR A 29 3.50 -0.62 1.61
CA TYR A 29 3.22 -2.04 1.85
C TYR A 29 4.26 -2.62 2.83
N LYS A 30 3.79 -3.41 3.80
CA LYS A 30 4.62 -4.09 4.80
C LYS A 30 4.91 -5.53 4.42
N ASP A 31 6.00 -6.05 4.97
CA ASP A 31 6.38 -7.47 4.88
C ASP A 31 5.60 -8.36 5.86
N ASP A 32 4.76 -7.75 6.71
CA ASP A 32 3.86 -8.47 7.61
C ASP A 32 2.79 -9.23 6.81
N ALA A 33 2.63 -10.50 7.14
CA ALA A 33 1.53 -11.34 6.71
C ALA A 33 0.71 -11.76 7.92
N THR A 34 -0.61 -11.78 7.75
CA THR A 34 -1.55 -12.23 8.77
C THR A 34 -2.54 -13.20 8.16
N ALA A 35 -2.85 -14.28 8.87
CA ALA A 35 -3.92 -15.22 8.51
C ALA A 35 -4.83 -15.48 9.72
N PHE A 36 -6.00 -16.07 9.49
CA PHE A 36 -6.97 -16.44 10.53
C PHE A 36 -7.31 -15.27 11.47
N ASN A 37 -7.77 -14.13 10.93
CA ASN A 37 -8.07 -12.93 11.71
C ASN A 37 -6.90 -12.42 12.58
N ALA A 38 -5.68 -12.51 12.06
CA ALA A 38 -4.44 -12.15 12.74
C ALA A 38 -4.04 -13.03 13.93
N GLN A 39 -4.67 -14.22 14.07
CA GLN A 39 -4.20 -15.28 14.98
C GLN A 39 -2.88 -15.89 14.51
N LYS A 40 -2.60 -15.90 13.21
CA LYS A 40 -1.30 -16.27 12.64
C LYS A 40 -0.63 -15.04 12.05
N ARG A 41 0.62 -14.79 12.45
CA ARG A 41 1.44 -13.67 11.98
C ARG A 41 2.81 -14.16 11.55
N GLY A 42 3.40 -13.50 10.57
CA GLY A 42 4.76 -13.75 10.12
C GLY A 42 5.26 -12.58 9.30
N GLN A 43 6.57 -12.52 9.10
CA GLN A 43 7.20 -11.59 8.18
C GLN A 43 7.82 -12.37 7.03
N PHE A 44 7.57 -11.89 5.82
CA PHE A 44 8.08 -12.48 4.60
C PHE A 44 8.89 -11.43 3.87
N ASP A 45 10.19 -11.67 3.76
CA ASP A 45 11.09 -10.74 3.12
C ASP A 45 10.59 -10.36 1.72
N ARG A 46 10.67 -9.08 1.39
CA ARG A 46 10.25 -8.48 0.11
C ARG A 46 8.76 -8.62 -0.24
N LYS A 47 7.90 -9.15 0.65
CA LYS A 47 6.45 -9.23 0.42
C LYS A 47 5.86 -7.85 0.11
N GLY A 48 6.25 -6.82 0.83
CA GLY A 48 5.77 -5.45 0.67
C GLY A 48 6.13 -4.90 -0.70
N GLU A 49 7.40 -5.05 -1.10
CA GLU A 49 7.92 -4.67 -2.42
C GLU A 49 7.14 -5.37 -3.55
N LEU A 50 7.00 -6.70 -3.48
CA LEU A 50 6.29 -7.49 -4.48
C LEU A 50 4.81 -7.08 -4.59
N ASN A 51 4.12 -6.94 -3.46
CA ASN A 51 2.72 -6.50 -3.47
C ASN A 51 2.55 -5.10 -4.04
N ASN A 52 3.47 -4.19 -3.74
CA ASN A 52 3.45 -2.85 -4.30
C ASN A 52 3.63 -2.90 -5.82
N ALA A 53 4.64 -3.62 -6.32
CA ALA A 53 4.90 -3.76 -7.75
C ALA A 53 3.71 -4.40 -8.50
N ILE A 54 3.18 -5.51 -7.99
CA ILE A 54 2.01 -6.19 -8.58
C ILE A 54 0.79 -5.25 -8.57
N SER A 55 0.53 -4.57 -7.47
CA SER A 55 -0.59 -3.62 -7.39
C SER A 55 -0.42 -2.48 -8.40
N THR A 56 0.77 -1.91 -8.54
CA THR A 56 1.07 -0.89 -9.56
C THR A 56 0.77 -1.39 -10.97
N LEU A 57 1.17 -2.62 -11.31
CA LEU A 57 0.87 -3.22 -12.62
C LEU A 57 -0.64 -3.39 -12.85
N ILE A 58 -1.36 -3.89 -11.85
CA ILE A 58 -2.82 -4.09 -11.95
C ILE A 58 -3.54 -2.74 -12.07
N PHE A 59 -3.21 -1.75 -11.25
CA PHE A 59 -3.82 -0.42 -11.32
C PHE A 59 -3.52 0.28 -12.64
N GLY A 60 -2.30 0.12 -13.17
CA GLY A 60 -1.96 0.59 -14.52
C GLY A 60 -2.84 -0.06 -15.60
N TYR A 61 -2.99 -1.38 -15.58
CA TYR A 61 -3.86 -2.11 -16.51
C TYR A 61 -5.33 -1.66 -16.41
N LEU A 62 -5.85 -1.44 -15.20
CA LEU A 62 -7.22 -0.94 -15.00
C LEU A 62 -7.39 0.45 -15.60
N ALA A 63 -6.42 1.34 -15.40
CA ALA A 63 -6.43 2.69 -15.96
C ALA A 63 -6.40 2.65 -17.51
N GLU A 64 -5.60 1.76 -18.12
CA GLU A 64 -5.60 1.54 -19.58
C GLU A 64 -6.96 1.07 -20.12
N LYS A 65 -7.76 0.40 -19.30
CA LYS A 65 -9.13 0.00 -19.63
C LYS A 65 -10.19 1.06 -19.31
N GLY A 66 -9.77 2.26 -18.90
CA GLY A 66 -10.66 3.37 -18.56
C GLY A 66 -11.41 3.18 -17.24
N ILE A 67 -10.94 2.27 -16.37
CA ILE A 67 -11.54 2.03 -15.06
C ILE A 67 -10.92 3.02 -14.06
N PRO A 68 -11.71 3.91 -13.44
CA PRO A 68 -11.19 4.83 -12.44
C PRO A 68 -10.69 4.10 -11.19
N THR A 69 -9.54 4.52 -10.69
CA THR A 69 -8.94 4.02 -9.46
C THR A 69 -8.77 5.18 -8.49
N HIS A 70 -8.33 4.89 -7.26
CA HIS A 70 -7.81 5.95 -6.40
C HIS A 70 -6.53 6.55 -7.00
#